data_AF-A0A947NQB1-F1
#
_entry.id   AF-A0A947NQB1-F1
#
_cell.length_a   1.000
_cell.length_b   1.000
_cell.length_c   1.000
_cell.angle_alpha   90.00
_cell.angle_beta   90.00
_cell.angle_gamma   90.00
#
_symmetry.space_group_name_H-M   'P 1'
#
loop_
_entity.id
_entity.type
_entity.pdbx_description
1 polymer ?
#
loop_
_entity_poly.entity_id
_entity_poly.type
_entity_poly.pdbx_seq_one_letter_code
_entity_poly.pdbx_strand_id
1 'polypeptide(L)'
;MKKKMAISMFLVCLLMFGFAAANIYAFDGMNKGKMEKMDMEEKFFYKAHLILSSEEELGLSSDQAKKIKELKTNTKKDLIRKNAEIEILGMDIKSALYEDVIDTKAVNKLIDKKYDFKKEKAKVLIGAYAALKNTLSKEQKAKLKELYKKCEKGKMRHGSMMPGMGKGMGMGKGMMKGMGKGMMNCPMKEEMKE
;
A
#
# COMPACT_ATOMS: atom_id res chain seq x y z
N MET A 1 -48.68 34.51 33.35
CA MET A 1 -48.44 33.35 32.47
C MET A 1 -47.41 33.62 31.36
N LYS A 2 -47.44 34.78 30.69
CA LYS A 2 -46.54 35.11 29.56
C LYS A 2 -45.03 35.15 29.89
N LYS A 3 -44.65 35.66 31.07
CA LYS A 3 -43.22 35.72 31.49
C LYS A 3 -42.59 34.35 31.78
N LYS A 4 -43.35 33.39 32.34
CA LYS A 4 -42.87 32.03 32.61
C LYS A 4 -42.72 31.20 31.32
N MET A 5 -43.59 31.42 30.34
CA MET A 5 -43.44 30.82 29.00
C MET A 5 -42.24 31.40 28.23
N ALA A 6 -41.98 32.70 28.32
CA ALA A 6 -40.82 33.32 27.67
C ALA A 6 -39.48 32.81 28.22
N ILE A 7 -39.38 32.63 29.54
CA ILE A 7 -38.17 32.08 30.19
C ILE A 7 -37.96 30.61 29.83
N SER A 8 -39.03 29.81 29.79
CA SER A 8 -38.99 28.42 29.36
C SER A 8 -38.52 28.28 27.91
N MET A 9 -38.99 29.16 27.02
CA MET A 9 -38.63 29.12 25.61
C MET A 9 -37.17 29.55 25.39
N PHE A 10 -36.65 30.49 26.18
CA PHE A 10 -35.26 30.91 26.12
C PHE A 10 -34.29 29.82 26.61
N LEU A 11 -34.66 29.06 27.65
CA LEU A 11 -33.89 27.92 28.14
C LEU A 11 -33.85 26.75 27.15
N VAL A 12 -34.95 26.49 26.44
CA VAL A 12 -35.01 25.47 25.38
C VAL A 12 -34.15 25.89 24.17
N CYS A 13 -34.16 27.16 23.79
CA CYS A 13 -33.29 27.66 22.73
C CYS A 13 -31.80 27.56 23.10
N LEU A 14 -31.41 27.90 24.34
CA LEU A 14 -30.02 27.78 24.81
C LEU A 14 -29.53 26.33 24.82
N LEU A 15 -30.39 25.37 25.15
CA LEU A 15 -30.07 23.93 25.06
C LEU A 15 -29.92 23.46 23.61
N MET A 16 -30.70 23.99 22.66
CA MET A 16 -30.61 23.62 21.24
C MET A 16 -29.38 24.22 20.55
N PHE A 17 -28.94 25.44 20.93
CA PHE A 17 -27.70 26.04 20.38
C PHE A 17 -26.42 25.47 21.00
N GLY A 18 -26.48 24.89 22.21
CA GLY A 18 -25.32 24.28 22.87
C GLY A 18 -24.80 22.99 22.21
N PHE A 19 -25.63 22.26 21.48
CA PHE A 19 -25.23 21.02 20.79
C PHE A 19 -24.64 21.24 19.38
N ALA A 20 -24.81 22.42 18.79
CA ALA A 20 -24.30 22.71 17.44
C ALA A 20 -22.79 23.08 17.43
N ALA A 21 -22.22 23.48 18.57
CA ALA A 21 -20.81 23.91 18.64
C ALA A 21 -19.81 22.77 18.94
N ALA A 22 -20.28 21.57 19.31
CA ALA A 22 -19.41 20.47 19.75
C ALA A 22 -19.02 19.47 18.63
N ASN A 23 -19.53 19.61 17.41
CA ASN A 23 -19.27 18.66 16.31
C ASN A 23 -18.46 19.24 15.12
N ILE A 24 -17.88 20.43 15.24
CA ILE A 24 -16.98 21.00 14.21
C ILE A 24 -15.52 20.93 14.69
N TYR A 25 -15.07 19.74 15.09
CA TYR A 25 -13.65 19.44 15.24
C TYR A 25 -13.42 17.96 14.95
N ALA A 26 -13.31 17.62 13.66
CA ALA A 26 -12.49 16.51 13.15
C ALA A 26 -12.60 16.40 11.60
N PHE A 27 -12.36 17.50 10.87
CA PHE A 27 -11.83 17.37 9.50
C PHE A 27 -10.34 17.69 9.56
N ASP A 28 -9.63 16.78 10.25
CA ASP A 28 -8.21 16.87 10.51
C ASP A 28 -7.44 16.32 9.32
N GLY A 29 -6.49 17.12 8.82
CA GLY A 29 -5.34 16.64 8.06
C GLY A 29 -5.53 16.31 6.59
N MET A 30 -5.58 17.34 5.73
CA MET A 30 -4.97 17.21 4.39
C MET A 30 -3.49 16.85 4.58
N ASN A 31 -3.18 15.56 4.47
CA ASN A 31 -1.84 14.98 4.63
C ASN A 31 -0.86 15.57 3.60
N LYS A 32 -0.14 16.62 4.02
CA LYS A 32 1.13 16.97 3.42
C LYS A 32 2.15 15.89 3.79
N GLY A 33 2.63 15.13 2.81
CA GLY A 33 3.95 14.48 2.86
C GLY A 33 4.12 13.18 3.67
N LYS A 34 3.06 12.44 4.02
CA LYS A 34 3.25 11.08 4.54
C LYS A 34 3.62 10.16 3.38
N MET A 35 4.88 9.73 3.35
CA MET A 35 5.34 8.62 2.51
C MET A 35 4.34 7.47 2.68
N GLU A 36 3.52 7.22 1.66
CA GLU A 36 2.44 6.23 1.73
C GLU A 36 3.07 4.90 2.12
N LYS A 37 2.68 4.35 3.27
CA LYS A 37 3.26 3.12 3.78
C LYS A 37 2.96 2.02 2.77
N MET A 38 4.02 1.55 2.11
CA MET A 38 3.98 0.40 1.20
C MET A 38 3.21 -0.74 1.86
N ASP A 39 2.19 -1.24 1.17
CA ASP A 39 1.39 -2.36 1.66
C ASP A 39 2.19 -3.67 1.64
N MET A 40 1.60 -4.76 2.17
CA MET A 40 2.30 -6.05 2.26
C MET A 40 2.58 -6.68 0.89
N GLU A 41 1.71 -6.44 -0.09
CA GLU A 41 1.83 -6.96 -1.45
C GLU A 41 2.99 -6.28 -2.17
N GLU A 42 3.01 -4.95 -2.17
CA GLU A 42 4.07 -4.12 -2.74
C GLU A 42 5.41 -4.45 -2.06
N LYS A 43 5.44 -4.61 -0.73
CA LYS A 43 6.64 -5.04 0.01
C LYS A 43 7.17 -6.40 -0.44
N PHE A 44 6.28 -7.36 -0.66
CA PHE A 44 6.66 -8.69 -1.12
C PHE A 44 7.29 -8.62 -2.51
N PHE A 45 6.61 -7.99 -3.47
CA PHE A 45 7.09 -7.89 -4.85
C PHE A 45 8.35 -7.05 -4.98
N TYR A 46 8.44 -5.94 -4.24
CA TYR A 46 9.65 -5.14 -4.15
C TYR A 46 10.85 -5.99 -3.73
N LYS A 47 10.67 -6.75 -2.64
CA LYS A 47 11.75 -7.55 -2.08
C LYS A 47 12.12 -8.74 -2.98
N ALA A 48 11.13 -9.42 -3.56
CA ALA A 48 11.37 -10.50 -4.51
C ALA A 48 12.10 -9.99 -5.76
N HIS A 49 11.69 -8.84 -6.31
CA HIS A 49 12.35 -8.21 -7.44
C HIS A 49 13.79 -7.84 -7.08
N LEU A 50 14.02 -7.16 -5.96
CA LEU A 50 15.37 -6.77 -5.53
C LEU A 50 16.31 -7.98 -5.36
N ILE A 51 15.79 -9.10 -4.85
CA ILE A 51 16.59 -10.32 -4.72
C ILE A 51 16.99 -10.88 -6.09
N LEU A 52 16.03 -10.96 -7.03
CA LEU A 52 16.27 -11.47 -8.38
C LEU A 52 17.19 -10.53 -9.20
N SER A 53 17.01 -9.21 -9.09
CA SER A 53 17.87 -8.24 -9.77
C SER A 53 19.28 -8.18 -9.18
N SER A 54 19.49 -8.73 -7.98
CA SER A 54 20.78 -8.77 -7.28
C SER A 54 21.30 -10.20 -7.10
N GLU A 55 20.90 -11.13 -7.98
CA GLU A 55 21.26 -12.55 -7.90
C GLU A 55 22.76 -12.78 -7.73
N GLU A 56 23.58 -12.14 -8.57
CA GLU A 56 25.04 -12.25 -8.52
C GLU A 56 25.64 -11.64 -7.24
N GLU A 57 25.19 -10.45 -6.83
CA GLU A 57 25.70 -9.77 -5.63
C GLU A 57 25.34 -10.53 -4.34
N LEU A 58 24.16 -11.16 -4.33
CA LEU A 58 23.72 -12.03 -3.24
C LEU A 58 24.39 -13.41 -3.29
N GLY A 59 24.91 -13.84 -4.44
CA GLY A 59 25.43 -15.18 -4.66
C GLY A 59 24.32 -16.23 -4.51
N LEU A 60 23.19 -16.03 -5.21
CA LEU A 60 22.12 -17.02 -5.24
C LEU A 60 22.54 -18.23 -6.08
N SER A 61 22.19 -19.44 -5.62
CA SER A 61 22.25 -20.61 -6.50
C SER A 61 21.16 -20.54 -7.57
N SER A 62 21.36 -21.24 -8.69
CA SER A 62 20.35 -21.39 -9.74
C SER A 62 19.01 -21.91 -9.19
N ASP A 63 19.06 -22.85 -8.24
CA ASP A 63 17.87 -23.40 -7.59
C ASP A 63 17.17 -22.37 -6.70
N GLN A 64 17.92 -21.52 -5.98
CA GLN A 64 17.33 -20.44 -5.18
C GLN A 64 16.65 -19.41 -6.08
N ALA A 65 17.33 -18.96 -7.14
CA ALA A 65 16.79 -18.01 -8.11
C ALA A 65 15.49 -18.54 -8.76
N LYS A 66 15.52 -19.80 -9.23
CA LYS A 66 14.35 -20.46 -9.81
C LYS A 66 13.17 -20.53 -8.83
N LYS A 67 13.41 -20.97 -7.59
CA LYS A 67 12.38 -21.03 -6.54
C LYS A 67 11.77 -19.66 -6.24
N ILE A 68 12.59 -18.61 -6.20
CA ILE A 68 12.13 -17.24 -5.93
C ILE A 68 11.30 -16.70 -7.11
N LYS A 69 11.71 -16.98 -8.35
CA LYS A 69 10.96 -16.60 -9.55
C LYS A 69 9.60 -17.28 -9.60
N GLU A 70 9.56 -18.60 -9.37
CA GLU A 70 8.32 -19.38 -9.31
C GLU A 70 7.41 -18.88 -8.18
N LEU A 71 7.96 -18.62 -6.98
CA LEU A 71 7.23 -18.06 -5.86
C LEU A 71 6.62 -16.69 -6.21
N LYS A 72 7.39 -15.79 -6.83
CA LYS A 72 6.92 -14.47 -7.28
C LYS A 72 5.75 -14.62 -8.26
N THR A 73 5.91 -15.44 -9.31
CA THR A 73 4.90 -15.63 -10.34
C THR A 73 3.63 -16.29 -9.82
N ASN A 74 3.76 -17.36 -9.03
CA ASN A 74 2.62 -18.08 -8.48
C ASN A 74 1.83 -17.22 -7.48
N THR A 75 2.54 -16.45 -6.64
CA THR A 75 1.91 -15.48 -5.74
C THR A 75 1.16 -14.43 -6.55
N LYS A 76 1.77 -13.84 -7.59
CA LYS A 76 1.09 -12.85 -8.45
C LYS A 76 -0.19 -13.41 -9.09
N LYS A 77 -0.13 -14.62 -9.64
CA LYS A 77 -1.31 -15.30 -10.22
C LYS A 77 -2.42 -15.52 -9.20
N ASP A 78 -2.09 -15.96 -7.99
CA ASP A 78 -3.11 -16.18 -6.95
C ASP A 78 -3.73 -14.85 -6.48
N LEU A 79 -2.91 -13.81 -6.27
CA LEU A 79 -3.42 -12.49 -5.88
C LEU A 79 -4.32 -11.87 -6.95
N ILE A 80 -3.99 -12.01 -8.24
CA ILE A 80 -4.86 -11.56 -9.35
C ILE A 80 -6.23 -12.23 -9.26
N ARG A 81 -6.27 -13.56 -9.09
CA ARG A 81 -7.54 -14.30 -8.97
C ARG A 81 -8.34 -13.82 -7.77
N LYS A 82 -7.72 -13.70 -6.59
CA LYS A 82 -8.42 -13.25 -5.38
C LYS A 82 -8.91 -11.80 -5.50
N ASN A 83 -8.14 -10.91 -6.13
CA ASN A 83 -8.57 -9.54 -6.38
C ASN A 83 -9.79 -9.51 -7.30
N ALA A 84 -9.80 -10.31 -8.38
CA ALA A 84 -10.95 -10.43 -9.26
C ALA A 84 -12.21 -10.90 -8.50
N GLU A 85 -12.10 -11.92 -7.65
CA GLU A 85 -13.22 -12.38 -6.82
C GLU A 85 -13.73 -11.29 -5.85
N ILE A 86 -12.81 -10.51 -5.25
CA ILE A 86 -13.16 -9.38 -4.36
C ILE A 86 -13.90 -8.27 -5.13
N GLU A 87 -13.50 -8.02 -6.38
CA GLU A 87 -14.12 -7.04 -7.27
C GLU A 87 -15.51 -7.48 -7.71
N ILE A 88 -15.65 -8.74 -8.17
CA ILE A 88 -16.93 -9.35 -8.55
C ILE A 88 -17.91 -9.27 -7.37
N LEU A 89 -17.50 -9.71 -6.17
CA LEU A 89 -18.35 -9.60 -4.98
C LEU A 89 -18.68 -8.15 -4.62
N GLY A 90 -17.77 -7.21 -4.89
CA GLY A 90 -18.04 -5.79 -4.75
C GLY A 90 -19.13 -5.29 -5.70
N MET A 91 -19.14 -5.77 -6.94
CA MET A 91 -20.18 -5.50 -7.92
C MET A 91 -21.51 -6.14 -7.53
N ASP A 92 -21.49 -7.39 -7.05
CA ASP A 92 -22.69 -8.11 -6.61
C ASP A 92 -23.35 -7.41 -5.41
N ILE A 93 -22.55 -6.97 -4.42
CA ILE A 93 -23.04 -6.16 -3.30
C ILE A 93 -23.68 -4.87 -3.83
N LYS A 94 -22.99 -4.17 -4.74
CA LYS A 94 -23.51 -2.93 -5.31
C LYS A 94 -24.83 -3.17 -6.05
N SER A 95 -24.93 -4.25 -6.83
CA SER A 95 -26.15 -4.63 -7.54
C SER A 95 -27.30 -4.91 -6.58
N ALA A 96 -27.07 -5.69 -5.53
CA ALA A 96 -28.09 -6.03 -4.53
C ALA A 96 -28.62 -4.80 -3.76
N LEU A 97 -27.81 -3.74 -3.64
CA LEU A 97 -28.23 -2.47 -3.03
C LEU A 97 -29.07 -1.58 -3.96
N TYR A 98 -29.18 -1.90 -5.26
CA TYR A 98 -30.04 -1.18 -6.20
C TYR A 98 -31.43 -1.82 -6.36
N GLU A 99 -31.71 -2.93 -5.67
CA GLU A 99 -33.03 -3.56 -5.69
C GLU A 99 -34.06 -2.72 -4.89
N ASP A 100 -35.34 -2.79 -5.28
CA ASP A 100 -36.44 -2.07 -4.62
C ASP A 100 -36.60 -2.46 -3.13
N VAL A 101 -36.30 -3.73 -2.81
CA VAL A 101 -36.29 -4.26 -1.46
C VAL A 101 -34.94 -4.93 -1.21
N ILE A 102 -34.18 -4.40 -0.26
CA ILE A 102 -32.85 -4.91 0.06
C ILE A 102 -32.95 -6.11 1.01
N ASP A 103 -32.58 -7.30 0.54
CA ASP A 103 -32.34 -8.45 1.41
C ASP A 103 -30.98 -8.31 2.12
N THR A 104 -31.01 -7.69 3.30
CA THR A 104 -29.82 -7.50 4.15
C THR A 104 -29.11 -8.80 4.51
N LYS A 105 -29.83 -9.93 4.60
CA LYS A 105 -29.22 -11.24 4.91
C LYS A 105 -28.42 -11.76 3.71
N ALA A 106 -28.91 -11.58 2.50
CA ALA A 106 -28.18 -11.93 1.29
C ALA A 106 -26.95 -11.03 1.10
N VAL A 107 -27.10 -9.72 1.30
CA VAL A 107 -25.98 -8.76 1.21
C VAL A 107 -24.88 -9.07 2.22
N ASN A 108 -25.24 -9.38 3.47
CA ASN A 108 -24.25 -9.74 4.50
C ASN A 108 -23.43 -10.98 4.12
N LYS A 109 -24.04 -11.99 3.49
CA LYS A 109 -23.30 -13.17 3.00
C LYS A 109 -22.28 -12.82 1.92
N LEU A 110 -22.62 -11.90 1.01
CA LEU A 110 -21.68 -11.42 -0.02
C LEU A 110 -20.52 -10.65 0.62
N ILE A 111 -20.80 -9.84 1.64
CA ILE A 111 -19.78 -9.14 2.44
C ILE A 111 -18.85 -10.14 3.12
N ASP A 112 -19.39 -11.13 3.82
CA ASP A 112 -18.60 -12.16 4.50
C ASP A 112 -17.66 -12.87 3.53
N LYS A 113 -18.19 -13.33 2.39
CA LYS A 113 -17.40 -13.98 1.34
C LYS A 113 -16.29 -13.07 0.79
N LYS A 114 -16.57 -11.77 0.62
CA LYS A 114 -15.56 -10.78 0.17
C LYS A 114 -14.44 -10.63 1.20
N TYR A 115 -14.77 -10.61 2.49
CA TYR A 115 -13.78 -10.51 3.56
C TYR A 115 -13.01 -11.82 3.76
N ASP A 116 -13.60 -12.97 3.48
CA ASP A 116 -12.89 -14.25 3.44
C ASP A 116 -11.80 -14.23 2.35
N PHE A 117 -12.09 -13.74 1.14
CA PHE A 117 -11.05 -13.59 0.12
C PHE A 117 -9.95 -12.60 0.51
N LYS A 118 -10.29 -11.48 1.18
CA LYS A 118 -9.28 -10.55 1.72
C LYS A 118 -8.39 -11.19 2.78
N LYS A 119 -8.97 -12.01 3.65
CA LYS A 119 -8.24 -12.78 4.68
C LYS A 119 -7.32 -13.81 4.04
N GLU A 120 -7.80 -14.57 3.06
CA GLU A 120 -6.97 -15.54 2.34
C GLU A 120 -5.86 -14.85 1.54
N LYS A 121 -6.12 -13.69 0.93
CA LYS A 121 -5.09 -12.85 0.29
C LYS A 121 -3.97 -12.49 1.28
N ALA A 122 -4.32 -12.05 2.48
CA ALA A 122 -3.33 -11.70 3.51
C ALA A 122 -2.49 -12.92 3.95
N LYS A 123 -3.13 -14.08 4.14
CA LYS A 123 -2.43 -15.33 4.48
C LYS A 123 -1.44 -15.75 3.39
N VAL A 124 -1.85 -15.68 2.12
CA VAL A 124 -0.98 -15.99 0.96
C VAL A 124 0.24 -15.09 0.95
N LEU A 125 0.07 -13.77 1.17
CA LEU A 125 1.18 -12.82 1.22
C LEU A 125 2.15 -13.12 2.37
N ILE A 126 1.65 -13.42 3.57
CA ILE A 126 2.50 -13.77 4.72
C ILE A 126 3.27 -15.07 4.43
N GLY A 127 2.59 -16.09 3.90
CA GLY A 127 3.20 -17.36 3.51
C GLY A 127 4.29 -17.18 2.46
N ALA A 128 4.00 -16.41 1.40
CA ALA A 128 4.97 -16.10 0.35
C ALA A 128 6.16 -15.30 0.89
N TYR A 129 5.93 -14.33 1.76
CA TYR A 129 7.00 -13.54 2.36
C TYR A 129 7.90 -14.38 3.28
N ALA A 130 7.31 -15.30 4.05
CA ALA A 130 8.04 -16.25 4.87
C ALA A 130 8.87 -17.21 4.00
N ALA A 131 8.27 -17.79 2.96
CA ALA A 131 8.97 -18.66 2.01
C ALA A 131 10.15 -17.94 1.35
N LEU A 132 9.95 -16.70 0.86
CA LEU A 132 11.00 -15.88 0.28
C LEU A 132 12.18 -15.66 1.26
N LYS A 133 11.87 -15.35 2.52
CA LYS A 133 12.91 -15.22 3.55
C LYS A 133 13.60 -16.55 3.83
N ASN A 134 12.88 -17.66 3.86
CA ASN A 134 13.44 -18.96 4.20
C ASN A 134 14.32 -19.56 3.09
N THR A 135 14.12 -19.15 1.84
CA THR A 135 15.00 -19.53 0.72
C THR A 135 16.41 -18.97 0.86
N LEU A 136 16.60 -17.86 1.59
CA LEU A 136 17.90 -17.19 1.74
C LEU A 136 18.68 -17.67 2.98
N SER A 137 19.99 -17.84 2.81
CA SER A 137 20.93 -18.08 3.91
C SER A 137 21.04 -16.86 4.84
N LYS A 138 21.64 -17.05 6.04
CA LYS A 138 21.88 -15.94 6.98
C LYS A 138 22.76 -14.85 6.36
N GLU A 139 23.78 -15.25 5.60
CA GLU A 139 24.70 -14.33 4.92
C GLU A 139 24.00 -13.56 3.79
N GLN A 140 23.20 -14.25 2.98
CA GLN A 140 22.40 -13.63 1.92
C GLN A 140 21.40 -12.61 2.50
N LYS A 141 20.78 -12.93 3.64
CA LYS A 141 19.88 -12.00 4.36
C LYS A 141 20.60 -10.73 4.83
N ALA A 142 21.83 -10.86 5.32
CA ALA A 142 22.63 -9.72 5.75
C ALA A 142 23.00 -8.83 4.56
N LYS A 143 23.48 -9.40 3.44
CA LYS A 143 23.76 -8.67 2.20
C LYS A 143 22.53 -7.95 1.65
N LEU A 144 21.38 -8.64 1.63
CA LEU A 144 20.11 -8.05 1.20
C LEU A 144 19.71 -6.84 2.05
N LYS A 145 19.98 -6.85 3.36
CA LYS A 145 19.70 -5.72 4.25
C LYS A 145 20.54 -4.49 3.87
N GLU A 146 21.80 -4.69 3.51
CA GLU A 146 22.67 -3.60 3.06
C GLU A 146 22.27 -3.06 1.69
N LEU A 147 21.90 -3.94 0.75
CA LEU A 147 21.33 -3.55 -0.53
C LEU A 147 20.06 -2.71 -0.36
N TYR A 148 19.15 -3.15 0.50
CA TYR A 148 17.92 -2.44 0.80
C TYR A 148 18.19 -1.02 1.36
N LYS A 149 19.13 -0.88 2.31
CA LYS A 149 19.54 0.44 2.83
C LYS A 149 20.15 1.35 1.76
N LYS A 150 20.93 0.80 0.82
CA LYS A 150 21.47 1.57 -0.32
C LYS A 150 20.34 2.10 -1.20
N CYS A 151 19.34 1.27 -1.46
CA CYS A 151 18.15 1.68 -2.23
C CYS A 151 17.34 2.78 -1.53
N GLU A 152 17.12 2.69 -0.22
CA GLU A 152 16.42 3.73 0.53
C GLU A 152 17.19 5.06 0.52
N LYS A 153 18.51 5.02 0.72
CA LYS A 153 19.38 6.20 0.64
C LYS A 153 19.38 6.83 -0.76
N GLY A 154 19.28 6.01 -1.82
CA GLY A 154 19.18 6.48 -3.20
C GLY A 154 17.90 7.27 -3.48
N LYS A 155 16.75 6.76 -2.99
CA LYS A 155 15.44 7.41 -3.15
C LYS A 155 15.37 8.78 -2.46
N MET A 156 16.03 8.92 -1.30
CA MET A 156 16.12 10.19 -0.55
C MET A 156 16.90 11.30 -1.29
N ARG A 157 17.77 10.95 -2.26
CA ARG A 157 18.54 11.95 -3.03
C ARG A 157 17.84 12.45 -4.29
N HIS A 158 16.82 11.73 -4.77
CA HIS A 158 15.95 12.16 -5.89
C HIS A 158 14.67 12.88 -5.42
N GLY A 159 14.23 12.65 -4.18
CA GLY A 159 13.02 13.28 -3.61
C GLY A 159 13.19 14.72 -3.13
N SER A 160 14.38 15.31 -3.26
CA SER A 160 14.70 16.67 -2.80
C SER A 160 14.80 17.71 -3.93
N MET A 161 14.30 17.42 -5.13
CA MET A 161 14.02 18.48 -6.11
C MET A 161 12.69 19.15 -5.77
N MET A 162 12.79 20.26 -5.03
CA MET A 162 11.68 21.18 -4.80
C MET A 162 10.96 21.53 -6.11
N PRO A 163 9.62 21.51 -6.16
CA PRO A 163 8.88 22.14 -7.25
C PRO A 163 8.98 23.66 -7.07
N GLY A 164 9.99 24.30 -7.66
CA GLY A 164 10.11 25.76 -7.52
C GLY A 164 11.38 26.46 -7.97
N MET A 165 12.32 25.82 -8.66
CA MET A 165 13.50 26.54 -9.17
C MET A 165 13.79 26.23 -10.64
N GLY A 166 13.72 27.28 -11.45
CA GLY A 166 14.68 27.49 -12.53
C GLY A 166 14.39 26.75 -13.82
N LYS A 167 13.52 27.35 -14.63
CA LYS A 167 13.55 27.17 -16.09
C LYS A 167 14.92 27.67 -16.58
N GLY A 168 15.81 26.74 -16.91
CA GLY A 168 17.06 27.03 -17.61
C GLY A 168 18.32 26.84 -16.77
N MET A 169 18.97 25.69 -16.92
CA MET A 169 20.42 25.56 -17.03
C MET A 169 20.72 24.16 -17.56
N GLY A 170 21.48 24.10 -18.66
CA GLY A 170 21.79 22.86 -19.36
C GLY A 170 22.55 21.89 -18.48
N MET A 171 22.04 20.65 -18.38
CA MET A 171 22.78 19.56 -17.74
C MET A 171 23.90 19.11 -18.69
N GLY A 172 25.11 19.53 -18.36
CA GLY A 172 26.34 19.06 -19.00
C GLY A 172 26.48 17.55 -18.88
N LYS A 173 26.90 16.92 -19.98
CA LYS A 173 27.01 15.48 -20.25
C LYS A 173 27.98 14.68 -19.34
N GLY A 174 28.41 15.24 -18.21
CA GLY A 174 29.57 14.74 -17.43
C GLY A 174 29.28 14.03 -16.11
N MET A 175 28.04 14.03 -15.60
CA MET A 175 27.77 13.56 -14.22
C MET A 175 27.25 12.12 -14.07
N MET A 176 27.23 11.31 -15.14
CA MET A 176 26.74 9.93 -15.07
C MET A 176 27.78 8.88 -14.62
N LYS A 177 29.07 9.24 -14.47
CA LYS A 177 30.16 8.26 -14.31
C LYS A 177 30.41 7.76 -12.87
N GLY A 178 29.60 8.19 -11.89
CA GLY A 178 29.77 7.84 -10.47
C GLY A 178 28.63 7.03 -9.84
N MET A 179 27.57 6.70 -10.59
CA MET A 179 26.51 5.82 -10.10
C MET A 179 26.98 4.37 -10.17
N GLY A 180 27.58 3.90 -9.07
CA GLY A 180 27.99 2.51 -8.92
C GLY A 180 26.82 1.56 -9.20
N LYS A 181 27.11 0.44 -9.88
CA LYS A 181 26.14 -0.59 -10.32
C LYS A 181 25.08 -0.97 -9.28
N GLY A 182 25.38 -0.88 -7.98
CA GLY A 182 24.44 -1.17 -6.90
C GLY A 182 23.23 -0.21 -6.78
N MET A 183 23.23 0.97 -7.42
CA MET A 183 22.06 1.86 -7.45
C MET A 183 21.11 1.57 -8.64
N MET A 184 21.58 0.87 -9.67
CA MET A 184 20.75 0.57 -10.86
C MET A 184 19.73 -0.55 -10.63
N ASN A 185 19.93 -1.39 -9.61
CA ASN A 185 19.09 -2.59 -9.41
C ASN A 185 17.97 -2.41 -8.37
N CYS A 186 17.70 -1.16 -7.94
CA CYS A 186 16.66 -0.86 -6.98
C CYS A 186 15.29 -0.75 -7.67
N PRO A 187 14.32 -1.62 -7.36
CA PRO A 187 13.05 -1.65 -8.07
C PRO A 187 12.30 -0.32 -7.95
N MET A 188 11.89 0.22 -9.09
CA MET A 188 10.95 1.35 -9.15
C MET A 188 9.51 0.84 -9.03
N LYS A 189 8.57 1.69 -8.59
CA LYS A 189 7.16 1.28 -8.42
C LYS A 189 6.54 0.74 -9.72
N GLU A 190 7.01 1.23 -10.86
CA GLU A 190 6.53 0.84 -12.19
C GLU A 190 7.00 -0.57 -12.58
N GLU A 191 8.24 -0.95 -12.25
CA GLU A 191 8.84 -2.26 -12.53
C GLU A 191 8.26 -3.41 -11.69
N MET A 192 7.45 -3.08 -10.68
CA MET A 192 6.72 -4.07 -9.87
C MET A 192 5.36 -4.43 -10.47
N LYS A 193 4.86 -3.66 -11.44
CA LYS A 193 3.56 -3.90 -12.10
C LYS A 193 3.66 -4.94 -13.22
N GLU A 194 4.85 -5.09 -13.81
CA GLU A 194 5.19 -6.15 -14.80
C GLU A 194 5.37 -7.53 -14.15
#